data_AF-A0A557XRX7-F1
#
_entry.id   AF-A0A557XRX7-F1
#
_cell.length_a   1.000
_cell.length_b   1.000
_cell.length_c   1.000
_cell.angle_alpha   90.00
_cell.angle_beta   90.00
_cell.angle_gamma   90.00
#
_symmetry.space_group_name_H-M   'P 1'
#
loop_
_entity.id
_entity.type
_entity.pdbx_description
1 polymer ?
#
loop_
_entity_poly.entity_id
_entity_poly.type
_entity_poly.pdbx_seq_one_letter_code
_entity_poly.pdbx_strand_id
1 'polypeptide(L)' 'MTNQLIAPTRVLRDYLSDSRVWEDFLAQGGFVDGDIVVADPFKAGTTWTQRILQQILSNGE' A
#
# COMPACT_ATOMS: atom_id res chain seq x y z
N MET A 1 -15.83 16.14 2.39
CA MET A 1 -16.24 15.74 1.02
C MET A 1 -16.11 14.24 0.96
N THR A 2 -17.18 13.50 0.67
CA THR A 2 -17.15 12.05 0.58
C THR A 2 -16.46 11.69 -0.74
N ASN A 3 -15.23 11.19 -0.67
CA ASN A 3 -14.47 10.77 -1.84
C ASN A 3 -15.12 9.46 -2.34
N GLN A 4 -16.01 9.57 -3.32
CA GLN A 4 -16.77 8.44 -3.82
C GLN A 4 -15.81 7.59 -4.67
N LEU A 5 -15.42 6.42 -4.14
CA LEU A 5 -14.58 5.47 -4.87
C LEU A 5 -15.34 5.03 -6.14
N ILE A 6 -14.63 5.00 -7.27
CA ILE A 6 -15.19 4.53 -8.54
C ILE A 6 -15.46 3.04 -8.40
N ALA A 7 -16.71 2.62 -8.63
CA ALA A 7 -17.07 1.20 -8.58
C ALA A 7 -16.27 0.42 -9.65
N PRO A 8 -15.68 -0.74 -9.31
CA PRO A 8 -14.93 -1.52 -10.27
C PRO A 8 -15.83 -2.03 -11.40
N THR A 9 -15.38 -1.92 -12.64
CA THR A 9 -16.09 -2.45 -13.82
C THR A 9 -15.81 -3.94 -14.05
N ARG A 10 -14.74 -4.47 -13.44
CA ARG A 10 -14.33 -5.88 -13.49
C ARG A 10 -13.54 -6.24 -12.24
N VAL A 11 -13.77 -7.45 -11.73
CA VAL A 11 -12.94 -8.07 -10.69
C VAL A 11 -12.04 -9.12 -11.35
N LEU A 12 -10.73 -8.97 -11.18
CA LEU A 12 -9.70 -9.96 -11.54
C LEU A 12 -9.27 -10.72 -10.29
N ARG A 13 -9.29 -12.06 -10.38
CA ARG A 13 -8.80 -12.95 -9.34
C ARG A 13 -8.22 -14.20 -9.99
N ASP A 14 -6.91 -14.28 -10.03
CA ASP A 14 -6.14 -15.41 -10.50
C ASP A 14 -4.93 -15.65 -9.59
N TYR A 15 -4.06 -16.59 -9.99
CA TYR A 15 -2.89 -16.96 -9.19
C TYR A 15 -1.85 -15.82 -9.07
N LEU A 16 -1.78 -14.93 -10.06
CA LEU A 16 -0.79 -13.85 -10.14
C LEU A 16 -1.35 -12.48 -9.75
N SER A 17 -2.68 -12.33 -9.71
CA SER A 17 -3.33 -11.05 -9.46
C SER A 17 -4.67 -11.19 -8.74
N ASP A 18 -4.85 -10.43 -7.66
CA ASP A 18 -6.15 -10.19 -7.04
C ASP A 18 -6.40 -8.68 -6.98
N SER A 19 -7.35 -8.21 -7.77
CA SER A 19 -7.74 -6.79 -7.84
C SER A 19 -8.47 -6.29 -6.59
N ARG A 20 -8.88 -7.18 -5.69
CA ARG A 20 -9.64 -6.83 -4.46
C ARG A 20 -8.74 -6.46 -3.29
N VAL A 21 -7.42 -6.43 -3.48
CA VAL A 21 -6.45 -6.13 -2.41
C VAL A 21 -6.78 -4.85 -1.63
N TRP A 22 -7.29 -3.82 -2.31
CA TRP A 22 -7.69 -2.56 -1.67
C TRP A 22 -9.02 -2.66 -0.93
N GLU A 23 -10.00 -3.40 -1.46
CA GLU A 23 -11.27 -3.63 -0.76
C GLU A 23 -11.03 -4.40 0.54
N ASP A 24 -10.24 -5.48 0.48
CA ASP A 24 -9.87 -6.29 1.64
C ASP A 24 -9.05 -5.48 2.65
N PHE A 25 -8.13 -4.63 2.19
CA PHE A 25 -7.36 -3.73 3.05
C PHE A 25 -8.24 -2.71 3.78
N LEU A 26 -9.17 -2.06 3.08
CA LEU A 26 -10.09 -1.09 3.67
C LEU A 26 -11.06 -1.76 4.65
N ALA A 27 -11.52 -2.98 4.36
CA ALA A 27 -12.39 -3.75 5.25
C ALA A 27 -11.72 -4.11 6.58
N GLN A 28 -10.37 -4.13 6.62
CA GLN A 28 -9.58 -4.39 7.84
C GLN A 28 -9.33 -3.13 8.69
N GLY A 29 -9.87 -1.97 8.30
CA GLY A 29 -9.65 -0.70 8.96
C GLY A 29 -8.76 0.27 8.19
N GLY A 30 -8.17 -0.17 7.07
CA GLY A 30 -7.35 0.67 6.20
C GLY A 30 -6.09 1.21 6.88
N PHE A 31 -5.66 2.39 6.46
CA PHE A 31 -4.52 3.08 7.07
C PHE A 31 -4.87 3.64 8.44
N VAL A 32 -3.92 3.57 9.37
CA VAL A 32 -3.99 4.22 10.67
C VAL A 32 -3.05 5.43 10.75
N ASP A 33 -3.23 6.27 11.76
CA ASP A 33 -2.35 7.42 11.96
C ASP A 33 -0.91 6.95 12.23
N GLY A 34 0.05 7.59 11.57
CA GLY A 34 1.47 7.22 11.61
C GLY A 34 1.91 6.20 10.55
N ASP A 35 1.00 5.63 9.75
CA ASP A 35 1.38 4.76 8.64
C ASP A 35 2.17 5.54 7.57
N ILE A 36 3.24 4.91 7.06
CA ILE A 36 4.06 5.45 5.97
C ILE A 36 3.95 4.55 4.74
N VAL A 37 3.50 5.12 3.62
CA VAL A 37 3.38 4.42 2.34
C VAL A 37 4.60 4.70 1.46
N VAL A 38 5.30 3.65 1.05
CA VAL A 38 6.37 3.72 0.03
C VAL A 38 5.82 3.13 -1.27
N ALA A 39 5.72 3.96 -2.30
CA ALA A 39 5.22 3.55 -3.61
C ALA A 39 6.13 4.06 -4.73
N ASP A 40 6.63 3.13 -5.55
CA ASP A 40 7.47 3.44 -6.69
C ASP A 40 7.31 2.37 -7.80
N PRO A 41 7.74 2.67 -9.05
CA PRO A 41 7.79 1.67 -10.10
C PRO A 41 8.72 0.50 -9.74
N PHE A 42 8.46 -0.67 -10.33
CA PHE A 42 9.28 -1.85 -10.07
C PHE A 42 10.76 -1.58 -10.35
N LYS A 43 11.61 -1.89 -9.36
CA LYS A 43 13.06 -1.65 -9.34
C LYS A 43 13.50 -0.18 -9.31
N ALA A 44 12.64 0.74 -8.89
CA ALA A 44 13.01 2.15 -8.72
C ALA A 44 13.65 2.49 -7.35
N GLY A 45 13.99 1.48 -6.54
CA GLY A 45 14.66 1.68 -5.26
C GLY A 45 13.79 1.43 -4.02
N THR A 46 12.65 0.75 -4.16
CA THR A 46 11.70 0.47 -3.06
C THR A 46 12.40 -0.05 -1.81
N THR A 47 13.26 -1.06 -1.99
CA THR A 47 13.99 -1.70 -0.89
C THR A 47 14.94 -0.73 -0.19
N TRP A 48 15.57 0.17 -0.94
CA TRP A 48 16.50 1.14 -0.36
C TRP A 48 15.76 2.20 0.44
N THR A 49 14.68 2.76 -0.13
CA THR A 49 13.81 3.73 0.55
C THR A 49 13.20 3.15 1.82
N GLN A 50 12.69 1.92 1.76
CA GLN A 50 12.16 1.21 2.93
C GLN A 50 13.22 1.06 4.03
N ARG A 51 14.48 0.75 3.68
CA ARG A 51 15.54 0.60 4.68
C ARG A 51 15.95 1.94 5.30
N ILE A 52 16.02 3.02 4.52
CA ILE A 52 16.32 4.36 5.04
C ILE A 52 15.24 4.78 6.05
N LEU A 53 13.95 4.61 5.71
CA LEU A 53 12.85 4.94 6.61
C LEU A 53 12.90 4.13 7.91
N GLN A 54 13.15 2.82 7.82
CA GLN A 54 13.33 1.97 9.00
C GLN A 54 14.44 2.51 9.92
N GLN A 55 15.59 2.87 9.36
CA GLN A 55 16.71 3.39 10.15
C GLN A 55 16.39 4.73 10.80
N ILE A 56 15.66 5.62 10.12
CA ILE A 56 15.22 6.90 10.71
C ILE A 56 14.24 6.65 11.86
N LEU A 57 13.23 5.79 11.64
CA LEU A 57 12.19 5.51 12.64
C LEU A 57 12.73 4.78 13.88
N SER A 58 13.75 3.93 13.70
CA SER A 58 14.43 3.21 14.79
C SER A 58 15.63 3.96 15.38
N ASN A 59 15.87 5.22 15.00
CA ASN A 59 17.06 5.99 15.42
C ASN A 59 18.40 5.27 15.18
N GLY A 60 18.50 4.50 14.09
CA GLY A 60 19.69 3.76 13.69
C GLY A 60 19.86 2.39 14.35
N GLU A 61 18.91 1.93 15.16
CA GLU A 61 18.86 0.55 15.67
C GLU A 61 18.32 -0.47 14.63
#